data_AF-A0A291JME0-F1
#
_entry.id   AF-A0A291JME0-F1
#
_cell.length_a   1.000
_cell.length_b   1.000
_cell.length_c   1.000
_cell.angle_alpha   90.00
_cell.angle_beta   90.00
_cell.angle_gamma   90.00
#
_symmetry.space_group_name_H-M   'P 1'
#
loop_
_entity.id
_entity.type
_entity.pdbx_description
1 polymer ?
#
loop_
_entity_poly.entity_id
_entity_poly.type
_entity_poly.pdbx_seq_one_letter_code
_entity_poly.pdbx_strand_id
1 'polypeptide(L)' 'MKTLTELREKKQLSLSKLAINLNKNYEKDYRICQIWDWEHDYRVPSEKDTKILADYFQVPKKTFNS' A
#
# COMPACT_ATOMS: atom_id res chain seq x y z
N MET A 1 3.83 8.76 -1.25
CA MET A 1 4.93 7.82 -1.01
C MET A 1 5.31 7.17 -2.32
N LYS A 2 6.34 7.72 -2.99
CA LYS A 2 6.82 7.26 -4.30
C LYS A 2 7.03 5.73 -4.37
N THR A 3 7.54 5.14 -3.29
CA THR A 3 7.78 3.70 -3.21
C THR A 3 6.51 2.84 -3.34
N LEU A 4 5.37 3.29 -2.83
CA LEU A 4 4.11 2.55 -2.97
C LEU A 4 3.64 2.53 -4.42
N THR A 5 3.71 3.67 -5.09
CA THR A 5 3.40 3.81 -6.52
C THR A 5 4.27 2.89 -7.35
N GLU A 6 5.58 2.92 -7.14
CA GLU A 6 6.54 2.08 -7.87
C GLU A 6 6.28 0.58 -7.67
N LEU A 7 6.02 0.14 -6.44
CA LEU A 7 5.72 -1.26 -6.13
C LEU A 7 4.39 -1.71 -6.74
N ARG A 8 3.36 -0.86 -6.71
CA ARG A 8 2.06 -1.11 -7.32
C ARG A 8 2.19 -1.27 -8.83
N GLU A 9 2.89 -0.35 -9.49
CA GLU A 9 3.08 -0.35 -10.94
C GLU A 9 3.96 -1.49 -11.43
N LYS A 10 5.02 -1.84 -10.68
CA LYS A 10 5.85 -3.01 -10.97
C LYS A 10 5.05 -4.32 -10.94
N LYS A 11 4.03 -4.42 -10.07
CA LYS A 11 3.09 -5.54 -10.03
C LYS A 11 1.90 -5.37 -11.02
N GLN A 12 1.90 -4.32 -11.84
CA GLN A 12 0.82 -3.98 -12.79
C GLN A 12 -0.56 -3.90 -12.13
N LEU A 13 -0.63 -3.40 -10.90
CA LEU A 13 -1.87 -3.29 -10.15
C LEU A 13 -2.52 -1.91 -10.37
N SER A 14 -3.82 -1.89 -10.62
CA SER A 14 -4.62 -0.68 -10.40
C SER A 14 -4.78 -0.43 -8.91
N LEU A 15 -5.11 0.81 -8.51
CA LEU A 15 -5.43 1.14 -7.12
C LEU A 15 -6.59 0.28 -6.59
N SER A 16 -7.62 0.04 -7.42
CA SER A 16 -8.75 -0.84 -7.08
C SER A 16 -8.31 -2.28 -6.84
N LYS A 17 -7.42 -2.82 -7.67
CA LYS A 17 -6.91 -4.19 -7.50
C LYS A 17 -6.08 -4.31 -6.23
N LEU A 18 -5.25 -3.30 -5.94
CA LEU A 18 -4.48 -3.27 -4.69
C LEU A 18 -5.41 -3.25 -3.47
N ALA A 19 -6.42 -2.38 -3.45
CA ALA A 19 -7.41 -2.33 -2.36
C ALA A 19 -8.09 -3.67 -2.14
N ILE A 20 -8.62 -4.29 -3.22
CA ILE A 20 -9.28 -5.60 -3.15
C ILE A 20 -8.35 -6.66 -2.59
N ASN A 21 -7.10 -6.72 -3.06
CA ASN A 21 -6.14 -7.73 -2.61
C ASN A 21 -5.76 -7.54 -1.13
N LEU A 22 -5.51 -6.30 -0.71
CA LEU A 22 -5.20 -6.00 0.69
C LEU A 22 -6.38 -6.33 1.61
N ASN A 23 -7.60 -5.97 1.21
CA ASN A 23 -8.81 -6.23 1.98
C ASN A 23 -9.07 -7.72 2.14
N LYS A 24 -8.88 -8.49 1.07
CA LYS A 24 -9.06 -9.95 1.06
C LYS A 24 -8.01 -10.68 1.90
N ASN A 25 -6.74 -10.26 1.83
CA ASN A 25 -5.64 -11.00 2.45
C ASN A 25 -5.40 -10.65 3.92
N TYR A 26 -5.82 -9.46 4.37
CA TYR A 26 -5.52 -8.96 5.71
C TYR A 26 -6.76 -8.59 6.53
N GLU A 27 -7.96 -8.96 6.04
CA GLU A 27 -9.25 -8.64 6.66
C GLU A 27 -9.38 -7.15 6.96
N LYS A 28 -9.18 -6.35 5.90
CA LYS A 28 -9.19 -4.88 5.94
C LYS A 28 -10.29 -4.30 5.07
N ASP A 29 -10.54 -3.01 5.27
CA ASP A 29 -11.47 -2.22 4.47
C ASP A 29 -10.79 -0.93 3.97
N TYR A 30 -9.69 -1.09 3.24
CA TYR A 30 -9.00 0.00 2.57
C TYR A 30 -9.83 0.50 1.40
N ARG A 31 -10.00 1.83 1.34
CA ARG A 31 -10.62 2.51 0.21
C ARG A 31 -9.58 2.85 -0.85
N ILE A 32 -10.01 2.92 -2.11
CA ILE A 32 -9.16 3.33 -3.24
C ILE A 32 -8.51 4.70 -2.96
N CYS A 33 -9.30 5.68 -2.47
CA CYS A 33 -8.80 7.00 -2.13
C CYS A 33 -7.77 6.99 -1.00
N GLN A 34 -7.87 6.07 -0.05
CA GLN A 34 -6.90 5.95 1.05
C GLN A 34 -5.53 5.50 0.53
N ILE A 35 -5.50 4.56 -0.42
CA ILE A 35 -4.26 4.11 -1.06
C ILE A 35 -3.68 5.23 -1.93
N TRP A 36 -4.54 5.94 -2.65
CA TRP A 36 -4.14 7.10 -3.43
C TRP A 36 -3.53 8.20 -2.55
N ASP A 37 -4.14 8.51 -1.40
CA ASP A 37 -3.61 9.46 -0.43
C ASP A 37 -2.21 9.06 0.05
N TRP A 38 -1.97 7.75 0.26
CA TRP A 38 -0.64 7.23 0.62
C TRP A 38 0.36 7.36 -0.53
N GLU A 39 -0.02 7.09 -1.77
CA GLU A 39 0.85 7.24 -2.95
C GLU A 39 1.30 8.67 -3.18
N HIS A 40 0.47 9.65 -2.83
CA HIS A 40 0.73 11.07 -3.03
C HIS A 40 1.15 11.83 -1.77
N ASP A 41 1.46 11.13 -0.67
CA ASP A 41 1.91 11.71 0.60
C ASP A 41 0.89 12.66 1.27
N TYR A 42 -0.38 12.61 0.85
CA TYR A 42 -1.46 13.33 1.53
C TYR A 42 -1.79 12.73 2.90
N ARG A 43 -1.51 11.45 3.07
CA ARG A 43 -1.61 10.74 4.36
C ARG A 43 -0.46 9.77 4.51
N VAL A 44 0.01 9.61 5.74
CA VAL A 44 1.00 8.59 6.08
C VAL A 44 0.26 7.34 6.57
N PRO A 45 0.58 6.14 6.04
CA PRO A 45 0.04 4.89 6.55
C PRO A 45 0.42 4.69 8.02
N SER A 46 -0.49 4.10 8.80
CA SER A 46 -0.17 3.75 10.20
C SER A 46 0.93 2.69 10.25
N GLU A 47 1.58 2.52 11.40
CA GLU A 47 2.62 1.49 11.54
C GLU A 47 2.11 0.07 11.19
N LYS A 48 0.85 -0.21 11.51
CA LYS A 48 0.18 -1.48 11.18
C LYS A 48 -0.05 -1.60 9.68
N ASP A 49 -0.46 -0.53 9.01
CA ASP A 49 -0.67 -0.53 7.56
C ASP A 49 0.65 -0.64 6.82
N THR A 50 1.71 0.03 7.28
CA THR A 50 3.05 -0.11 6.71
C THR A 50 3.57 -1.55 6.81
N LYS A 51 3.28 -2.26 7.91
CA LYS A 51 3.61 -3.70 8.04
C LYS A 51 2.85 -4.53 7.01
N ILE A 52 1.56 -4.26 6.81
CA ILE A 52 0.73 -4.95 5.81
C ILE A 52 1.24 -4.70 4.39
N LEU A 53 1.56 -3.45 4.04
CA LEU A 53 2.14 -3.12 2.74
C LEU A 53 3.49 -3.83 2.53
N ALA A 54 4.35 -3.84 3.54
CA ALA A 54 5.65 -4.52 3.49
C ALA A 54 5.50 -6.03 3.27
N ASP A 55 4.60 -6.66 4.00
CA ASP A 55 4.29 -8.08 3.86
C ASP A 55 3.72 -8.41 2.46
N TYR A 56 2.73 -7.65 1.99
CA TYR A 56 2.09 -7.86 0.68
C TYR A 56 3.07 -7.72 -0.49
N PHE A 57 3.98 -6.74 -0.41
CA PHE A 57 4.99 -6.53 -1.43
C PHE A 57 6.25 -7.37 -1.24
N GLN A 58 6.35 -8.13 -0.14
CA GLN A 58 7.52 -8.93 0.24
C GLN A 58 8.79 -8.09 0.28
N VAL A 59 8.68 -6.89 0.85
CA VAL A 59 9.80 -5.93 1.00
C VAL A 59 10.03 -5.61 2.48
N PRO A 60 11.24 -5.24 2.88
CA PRO A 60 11.49 -4.77 4.25
C PRO A 60 10.61 -3.56 4.61
N LYS A 61 10.10 -3.49 5.85
CA LYS A 61 9.30 -2.33 6.32
C LYS A 61 10.00 -0.97 6.09
N LYS A 62 11.34 -0.94 6.23
CA LYS A 62 12.16 0.26 5.99
C LYS A 62 12.04 0.84 4.56
N THR A 63 11.57 0.05 3.60
CA THR A 63 11.28 0.48 2.22
C THR A 63 10.24 1.61 2.18
N PHE A 64 9.41 1.73 3.22
CA PHE A 64 8.40 2.78 3.35
C PHE A 64 8.78 3.88 4.36
N ASN A 65 10.00 3.85 4.92
CA ASN A 65 10.51 4.88 5.83
C ASN A 65 11.39 5.89 5.06
N SER A 66 10.85 6.52 4.02
CA SER A 66 11.52 7.62 3.31
C SER A 66 11.06 8.97 3.83
#